data_AF-A0A947W831-F1
#
_entry.id   AF-A0A947W831-F1
#
_cell.length_a   1.000
_cell.length_b   1.000
_cell.length_c   1.000
_cell.angle_alpha   90.00
_cell.angle_beta   90.00
_cell.angle_gamma   90.00
#
_symmetry.space_group_name_H-M   'P 1'
#
loop_
_entity.id
_entity.type
_entity.pdbx_description
1 polymer ?
#
loop_
_entity_poly.entity_id
_entity_poly.type
_entity_poly.pdbx_seq_one_letter_code
_entity_poly.pdbx_strand_id
1 'polypeptide(L)'
;MSLGDRVKEHRKNLGMTQMDLANASDITQATISRLESGEMLELKSEALKRLASALGVTVDYLIGKTDKLTPDDIVRSDSKAEHLLKG
;
A
#
# COMPACT_ATOMS: atom_id res chain seq x y z
N MET A 1 -9.52 -1.59 -12.20
CA MET A 1 -8.74 -0.58 -11.44
C MET A 1 -7.29 -1.02 -11.41
N SER A 2 -6.36 -0.18 -11.87
CA SER A 2 -4.92 -0.50 -11.89
C SER A 2 -4.26 -0.33 -10.51
N LEU A 3 -3.03 -0.83 -10.34
CA LEU A 3 -2.21 -0.57 -9.16
C LEU A 3 -2.09 0.92 -8.85
N GLY A 4 -1.81 1.73 -9.88
CA GLY A 4 -1.69 3.18 -9.76
C GLY A 4 -2.98 3.85 -9.29
N ASP A 5 -4.13 3.38 -9.80
CA ASP A 5 -5.43 3.89 -9.36
C ASP A 5 -5.69 3.58 -7.88
N ARG A 6 -5.40 2.36 -7.43
CA ARG A 6 -5.56 1.95 -6.02
C ARG A 6 -4.66 2.75 -5.08
N VAL A 7 -3.38 2.94 -5.46
CA VAL A 7 -2.43 3.78 -4.70
C VAL A 7 -2.96 5.21 -4.57
N LYS A 8 -3.39 5.79 -5.69
CA LYS A 8 -3.90 7.17 -5.74
C LYS A 8 -5.14 7.37 -4.89
N GLU A 9 -6.06 6.41 -4.93
CA GLU A 9 -7.29 6.45 -4.14
C GLU A 9 -6.98 6.42 -2.64
N HIS A 10 -6.21 5.43 -2.18
CA HIS A 10 -5.87 5.30 -0.76
C HIS A 10 -5.06 6.48 -0.25
N ARG A 11 -4.08 6.96 -1.02
CA ARG A 11 -3.33 8.17 -0.66
C ARG A 11 -4.25 9.36 -0.44
N LYS A 12 -5.23 9.57 -1.33
CA LYS A 12 -6.20 10.66 -1.21
C LYS A 12 -7.14 10.48 -0.02
N ASN A 13 -7.58 9.25 0.25
CA ASN A 13 -8.41 8.93 1.40
C ASN A 13 -7.69 9.22 2.73
N LEU A 14 -6.36 9.06 2.75
CA LEU A 14 -5.49 9.41 3.88
C LEU A 14 -5.12 10.91 3.92
N GLY A 15 -5.56 11.73 2.95
CA GLY A 15 -5.22 13.15 2.89
C GLY A 15 -3.75 13.44 2.57
N MET A 16 -3.01 12.46 2.07
CA MET A 16 -1.57 12.59 1.79
C MET A 16 -1.32 13.26 0.44
N THR A 17 -0.27 14.06 0.32
CA THR A 17 0.33 14.44 -0.98
C THR A 17 1.17 13.29 -1.54
N GLN A 18 1.56 13.36 -2.81
CA GLN A 18 2.50 12.38 -3.38
C GLN A 18 3.87 12.41 -2.67
N MET A 19 4.28 13.57 -2.14
CA MET A 19 5.50 13.72 -1.35
C MET A 19 5.35 13.06 0.02
N ASP A 20 4.19 13.16 0.65
CA ASP A 20 3.94 12.49 1.94
C ASP A 20 4.00 10.97 1.80
N LEU A 21 3.37 10.43 0.75
CA LEU A 21 3.45 8.99 0.46
C LEU A 21 4.89 8.58 0.11
N ALA A 22 5.62 9.40 -0.64
CA ALA A 22 7.02 9.17 -0.96
C ALA A 22 7.87 9.04 0.31
N ASN A 23 7.71 9.97 1.26
CA ASN A 23 8.40 9.96 2.54
C ASN A 23 8.00 8.75 3.40
N ALA A 24 6.71 8.42 3.47
CA ALA A 24 6.20 7.32 4.29
C ALA A 24 6.59 5.93 3.76
N SER A 25 6.67 5.78 2.44
CA SER A 25 7.04 4.53 1.77
C SER A 25 8.53 4.45 1.39
N ASP A 26 9.30 5.52 1.62
CA ASP A 26 10.68 5.69 1.16
C ASP A 26 10.83 5.30 -0.33
N ILE A 27 9.91 5.82 -1.14
CA ILE A 27 9.91 5.72 -2.59
C ILE A 27 9.97 7.14 -3.13
N THR A 28 10.67 7.35 -4.24
CA THR A 28 10.78 8.71 -4.78
C THR A 28 9.41 9.24 -5.22
N GLN A 29 9.15 10.53 -5.01
CA GLN A 29 7.91 11.17 -5.46
C GLN A 29 7.71 11.02 -6.98
N ALA A 30 8.78 10.99 -7.77
CA ALA A 30 8.73 10.73 -9.21
C ALA A 30 8.19 9.33 -9.53
N THR A 31 8.60 8.31 -8.77
CA THR A 31 8.07 6.95 -8.91
C THR A 31 6.59 6.90 -8.55
N ILE A 32 6.17 7.55 -7.45
CA ILE A 32 4.76 7.65 -7.07
C ILE A 32 3.95 8.34 -8.17
N SER A 33 4.45 9.45 -8.72
CA SER A 33 3.78 10.17 -9.80
C SER A 33 3.60 9.31 -11.05
N ARG A 34 4.65 8.59 -11.49
CA ARG A 34 4.58 7.69 -12.64
C ARG A 34 3.64 6.51 -12.43
N LEU A 35 3.57 6.02 -11.20
CA LEU A 35 2.63 4.96 -10.81
C LEU A 35 1.18 5.47 -10.91
N GLU A 36 0.89 6.63 -10.31
CA GLU A 36 -0.45 7.23 -10.29
C GLU A 36 -0.92 7.82 -11.63
N SER A 37 0.00 8.06 -12.57
CA SER A 37 -0.29 8.47 -13.95
C SER A 37 -0.50 7.29 -14.90
N GLY A 38 -0.14 6.07 -14.48
CA GLY A 38 -0.19 4.87 -15.32
C GLY A 38 1.00 4.70 -16.24
N GLU A 39 2.03 5.56 -16.16
CA GLU A 39 3.29 5.41 -16.90
C GLU A 39 4.14 4.24 -16.39
N MET A 40 3.95 3.85 -15.14
CA MET A 40 4.57 2.68 -14.52
C MET A 40 3.47 1.75 -13.99
N LEU A 41 3.51 0.49 -14.41
CA LEU A 41 2.50 -0.52 -14.03
C LEU A 41 3.01 -1.54 -13.02
N GLU A 42 4.33 -1.64 -12.85
CA GLU A 42 4.96 -2.65 -12.00
C GLU A 42 6.00 -2.05 -11.07
N LEU A 43 6.10 -2.64 -9.87
CA LEU A 43 7.09 -2.32 -8.85
C LEU A 43 7.73 -3.60 -8.33
N LYS A 44 8.97 -3.48 -7.85
CA LYS A 44 9.64 -4.58 -7.16
C LYS A 44 8.89 -4.92 -5.87
N SER A 45 8.93 -6.18 -5.46
CA SER A 45 8.22 -6.69 -4.27
C SER A 45 8.48 -5.88 -3.01
N GLU A 46 9.71 -5.42 -2.78
CA GLU A 46 10.05 -4.59 -1.63
C GLU A 46 9.38 -3.21 -1.67
N ALA A 47 9.31 -2.57 -2.84
CA ALA A 47 8.61 -1.29 -3.00
C ALA A 47 7.10 -1.46 -2.78
N LEU A 48 6.51 -2.57 -3.25
CA LEU A 48 5.10 -2.88 -3.00
C LEU A 48 4.79 -3.05 -1.51
N LYS A 49 5.64 -3.77 -0.76
CA LYS A 49 5.47 -3.94 0.70
C LYS A 49 5.52 -2.61 1.44
N ARG A 50 6.43 -1.72 1.04
CA ARG A 50 6.58 -0.39 1.65
C ARG A 50 5.37 0.51 1.36
N LEU A 51 4.85 0.47 0.13
CA LEU A 51 3.59 1.16 -0.22
C LEU A 51 2.41 0.61 0.58
N ALA A 52 2.27 -0.71 0.62
CA ALA A 52 1.20 -1.38 1.37
C ALA A 52 1.21 -0.95 2.85
N SER A 53 2.40 -0.97 3.46
CA SER A 53 2.59 -0.53 4.85
C SER A 53 2.26 0.95 5.04
N ALA A 54 2.72 1.83 4.15
CA ALA A 54 2.46 3.28 4.23
C ALA A 54 0.98 3.65 4.01
N LEU A 55 0.27 2.86 3.22
CA LEU A 55 -1.16 3.05 2.91
C LEU A 55 -2.08 2.29 3.86
N GLY A 56 -1.55 1.43 4.75
CA GLY A 56 -2.35 0.60 5.66
C GLY A 56 -3.17 -0.48 4.96
N VAL A 57 -2.69 -0.99 3.83
CA VAL A 57 -3.35 -2.05 3.03
C VAL A 57 -2.40 -3.24 2.82
N THR A 58 -2.89 -4.33 2.23
CA THR A 58 -2.03 -5.46 1.86
C THR A 58 -1.48 -5.32 0.45
N VAL A 59 -0.35 -6.00 0.20
CA VAL A 59 0.24 -6.07 -1.15
C VAL A 59 -0.75 -6.71 -2.13
N ASP A 60 -1.45 -7.77 -1.73
CA ASP A 60 -2.45 -8.46 -2.56
C ASP A 60 -3.60 -7.55 -2.99
N TYR A 61 -4.02 -6.64 -2.10
CA TYR A 61 -4.98 -5.61 -2.43
C TYR A 61 -4.40 -4.60 -3.43
N LEU A 62 -3.15 -4.16 -3.28
CA LEU A 62 -2.55 -3.21 -4.22
C LEU A 62 -2.44 -3.78 -5.65
N ILE A 63 -2.06 -5.05 -5.79
CA ILE A 63 -1.85 -5.69 -7.09
C ILE A 63 -3.11 -6.32 -7.71
N GLY A 64 -4.27 -6.18 -7.08
CA GLY A 64 -5.53 -6.69 -7.65
C GLY A 64 -5.72 -8.19 -7.57
N LYS A 65 -5.00 -8.89 -6.68
CA LYS A 65 -5.26 -10.30 -6.39
C LYS A 65 -6.53 -10.49 -5.55
N THR A 66 -6.98 -9.44 -4.86
CA THR A 66 -8.27 -9.40 -4.17
C THR A 66 -9.02 -8.11 -4.52
N ASP A 67 -10.34 -8.20 -4.66
CA ASP A 67 -11.23 -7.02 -4.81
C ASP A 67 -11.90 -6.61 -3.50
N LYS A 68 -11.54 -7.25 -2.38
CA LYS A 68 -12.09 -6.97 -1.04
C LYS A 68 -10.96 -6.86 -0.03
N LEU A 69 -10.86 -5.69 0.63
CA LEU A 69 -10.19 -5.58 1.93
C LEU A 69 -11.03 -6.37 2.92
N THR A 70 -10.55 -7.52 3.37
CA THR A 70 -11.22 -8.25 4.45
C THR A 70 -10.67 -7.76 5.80
N PRO A 71 -11.48 -7.75 6.87
CA PRO A 71 -10.99 -7.41 8.21
C PRO A 71 -9.75 -8.23 8.64
N ASP A 72 -9.59 -9.45 8.11
CA ASP A 72 -8.42 -10.33 8.28
C ASP A 72 -7.10 -9.75 7.74
N ASP A 73 -7.17 -8.88 6.73
CA ASP A 73 -6.00 -8.24 6.13
C ASP A 73 -5.38 -7.15 7.03
N ILE A 74 -6.21 -6.53 7.89
CA ILE A 74 -5.80 -5.51 8.87
C ILE A 74 -5.05 -6.16 10.03
N VAL A 75 -5.44 -7.38 10.42
CA VAL A 75 -4.88 -8.10 11.58
C VAL A 75 -3.46 -8.62 11.31
N ARG A 76 -3.10 -8.93 10.06
CA ARG A 76 -1.79 -9.50 9.72
C ARG A 76 -0.62 -8.50 9.70
N SER A 77 -0.89 -7.20 9.73
CA SER A 77 0.17 -6.16 9.78
C SER A 77 0.77 -5.98 11.18
N ASP A 78 0.14 -6.53 12.21
CA ASP A 78 0.63 -6.45 13.58
C ASP A 78 1.23 -7.79 14.02
N SER A 79 2.48 -8.05 13.65
CA SER A 79 3.26 -9.20 14.17
C SER A 79 3.50 -9.16 15.69
N LYS A 80 2.82 -8.26 16.43
CA LYS A 80 2.82 -8.19 17.89
C LYS A 80 1.54 -8.72 18.54
N ALA A 81 0.47 -8.98 17.77
CA ALA A 81 -0.80 -9.49 18.31
C ALA A 81 -0.77 -11.00 18.63
N GLU A 82 0.18 -11.77 18.09
CA GLU A 82 0.25 -13.22 18.30
C GLU A 82 0.66 -13.66 19.72
N HIS A 83 1.19 -12.75 20.54
CA HIS A 83 1.67 -13.10 21.89
C HIS A 83 0.59 -13.05 22.98
N LEU A 84 -0.63 -12.59 22.68
CA LEU A 84 -1.71 -12.43 23.68
C LEU A 84 -2.75 -13.56 23.67
N LEU A 85 -2.66 -14.50 22.72
CA LEU A 85 -3.61 -15.62 22.58
C LEU A 85 -3.03 -16.99 22.98
N LYS A 86 -1.76 -17.05 23.42
CA LYS A 86 -1.19 -18.23 24.08
C LYS A 86 -1.05 -17.96 25.57
N GLY A 87 -2.19 -17.98 26.26
CA GLY A 87 -2.27 -18.42 27.65
C GLY A 87 -2.45 -19.93 27.69
#